data_AF-A0A1F8TPW1-F1
#
_entry.id   AF-A0A1F8TPW1-F1
#
_cell.length_a   1.000
_cell.length_b   1.000
_cell.length_c   1.000
_cell.angle_alpha   90.00
_cell.angle_beta   90.00
_cell.angle_gamma   90.00
#
_symmetry.space_group_name_H-M   'P 1'
#
loop_
_entity.id
_entity.type
_entity.pdbx_description
1 polymer ?
#
loop_
_entity_poly.entity_id
_entity_poly.type
_entity_poly.pdbx_seq_one_letter_code
_entity_poly.pdbx_strand_id
1 'polypeptide(L)' 'MPDIELSFHAQDMLKERNISVEWVWETVHSADQNEFHVEDGNWHYTKAIREKDNRILCVVVN' A
#
# COMPACT_ATOMS: atom_id res chain seq x y z
N MET A 1 5.73 -6.59 14.60
CA MET A 1 5.78 -6.06 13.22
C MET A 1 5.20 -7.14 12.34
N PRO A 2 4.22 -6.86 11.48
CA PRO A 2 3.69 -7.89 10.60
C PRO A 2 4.79 -8.38 9.64
N ASP A 3 4.77 -9.67 9.34
CA ASP A 3 5.76 -10.37 8.51
C ASP A 3 5.45 -10.11 7.01
N ILE A 4 5.46 -8.83 6.59
CA ILE A 4 5.20 -8.46 5.18
C ILE A 4 6.52 -8.17 4.50
N GLU A 5 6.88 -8.96 3.50
CA GLU A 5 8.02 -8.67 2.63
C GLU A 5 7.57 -7.84 1.43
N LEU A 6 8.28 -6.73 1.19
CA LEU A 6 8.02 -5.92 0.01
C LEU A 6 8.59 -6.58 -1.24
N SER A 7 7.73 -6.79 -2.24
CA SER A 7 8.19 -7.19 -3.58
C SER A 7 9.14 -6.14 -4.17
N PHE A 8 9.99 -6.57 -5.10
CA PHE A 8 10.90 -5.66 -5.81
C PHE A 8 10.14 -4.51 -6.49
N HIS A 9 8.98 -4.81 -7.08
CA HIS A 9 8.12 -3.79 -7.67
C HIS A 9 7.65 -2.78 -6.62
N ALA A 10 7.17 -3.23 -5.46
CA ALA A 10 6.73 -2.33 -4.39
C ALA A 10 7.86 -1.41 -3.91
N GLN A 11 9.08 -1.93 -3.74
CA GLN A 11 10.24 -1.13 -3.35
C GLN A 11 10.59 -0.05 -4.38
N ASP A 12 10.55 -0.39 -5.67
CA ASP A 12 10.81 0.55 -6.75
C ASP A 12 9.74 1.67 -6.78
N MET A 13 8.46 1.30 -6.67
CA MET A 13 7.36 2.26 -6.64
C MET A 13 7.43 3.23 -5.44
N LEU A 14 7.87 2.75 -4.27
CA LEU A 14 8.08 3.61 -3.10
C LEU A 14 9.20 4.60 -3.34
N LYS A 15 10.29 4.15 -3.95
CA LYS A 15 11.45 5.00 -4.27
C LYS A 15 11.10 6.05 -5.32
N GLU A 16 10.47 5.65 -6.42
CA GLU A 16 10.05 6.55 -7.51
C GLU A 16 9.11 7.65 -7.02
N ARG A 17 8.19 7.31 -6.10
CA ARG A 17 7.21 8.27 -5.57
C ARG A 17 7.67 9.00 -4.31
N ASN A 18 8.86 8.66 -3.80
CA ASN A 18 9.43 9.18 -2.58
C ASN A 18 8.46 9.04 -1.39
N ILE A 19 8.07 7.79 -1.12
CA ILE A 19 7.13 7.37 -0.07
C ILE A 19 7.87 6.47 0.91
N SER A 20 7.68 6.71 2.21
CA SER A 20 8.30 5.87 3.24
C SER A 20 7.68 4.48 3.26
N VAL A 21 8.50 3.46 3.55
CA VAL A 21 8.02 2.10 3.83
C VAL A 21 7.04 2.06 5.01
N GLU A 22 7.18 2.97 5.97
CA GLU A 22 6.26 3.15 7.11
C GLU A 22 4.83 3.42 6.66
N TRP A 23 4.67 4.14 5.54
CA TRP A 23 3.35 4.40 4.98
C TRP A 23 2.66 3.10 4.52
N VAL A 24 3.40 2.12 3.99
CA VAL A 24 2.83 0.83 3.61
C VAL A 24 2.29 0.10 4.82
N TRP A 25 3.06 0.05 5.90
CA TRP A 25 2.66 -0.56 7.16
C TRP A 25 1.42 0.12 7.75
N GLU A 26 1.40 1.45 7.77
CA GLU A 26 0.26 2.24 8.22
C GLU A 26 -0.98 2.01 7.34
N THR A 27 -0.78 1.79 6.04
CA THR A 27 -1.88 1.52 5.10
C THR A 27 -2.47 0.14 5.33
N VAL A 28 -1.66 -0.89 5.52
CA VAL A 28 -2.18 -2.24 5.82
C VAL A 28 -2.92 -2.27 7.17
N HIS A 29 -2.50 -1.48 8.16
CA HIS A 29 -3.13 -1.45 9.47
C HIS A 29 -4.34 -0.51 9.58
N SER A 30 -4.33 0.59 8.84
CA SER A 30 -5.29 1.69 8.97
C SER A 30 -5.61 2.30 7.61
N ALA A 31 -5.92 1.45 6.65
CA ALA A 31 -6.39 1.84 5.32
C ALA A 31 -7.68 2.65 5.44
N ASP A 32 -7.91 3.55 4.49
CA ASP A 32 -9.20 4.22 4.36
C ASP A 32 -10.26 3.23 3.83
N GLN A 33 -9.86 2.33 2.93
CA GLN A 33 -10.68 1.21 2.48
C GLN A 33 -9.83 -0.06 2.33
N ASN A 34 -10.44 -1.21 2.59
CA ASN A 34 -9.86 -2.51 2.28
C ASN A 34 -10.89 -3.37 1.55
N GLU A 35 -10.44 -4.11 0.55
CA GLU A 35 -11.27 -5.03 -0.21
C GLU A 35 -10.48 -6.29 -0.58
N PHE A 36 -11.18 -7.42 -0.58
CA PHE A 36 -10.64 -8.67 -1.11
C PHE A 36 -11.08 -8.81 -2.57
N HIS A 37 -10.12 -8.85 -3.47
CA HIS A 37 -10.35 -8.83 -4.89
C HIS A 37 -10.33 -10.27 -5.42
N VAL A 38 -11.53 -10.83 -5.66
CA VAL A 38 -11.70 -12.27 -5.99
C VAL A 38 -11.09 -12.64 -7.34
N GLU A 39 -10.96 -11.68 -8.27
CA GLU A 39 -10.37 -11.91 -9.60
C GLU A 39 -8.87 -12.19 -9.55
N ASP A 40 -8.13 -11.43 -8.75
CA ASP A 40 -6.68 -11.59 -8.58
C ASP A 40 -6.28 -12.31 -7.28
N GLY A 41 -7.24 -12.58 -6.40
CA GLY A 41 -7.03 -13.33 -5.15
C GLY A 41 -6.31 -12.54 -4.05
N ASN A 42 -6.15 -11.23 -4.20
CA ASN A 42 -5.34 -10.41 -3.31
C ASN A 42 -6.18 -9.46 -2.46
N TRP A 43 -5.61 -9.01 -1.34
CA TRP A 43 -6.15 -7.92 -0.54
C TRP A 43 -5.63 -6.58 -1.05
N HIS A 44 -6.55 -5.64 -1.27
CA HIS A 44 -6.25 -4.28 -1.70
C HIS A 44 -6.55 -3.33 -0.54
N TYR A 45 -5.52 -2.62 -0.07
CA TYR A 45 -5.64 -1.63 0.99
C TYR A 45 -5.38 -0.25 0.39
N THR A 46 -6.40 0.60 0.34
CA THR A 46 -6.27 1.95 -0.22
C THR A 46 -6.18 2.99 0.88
N LYS A 47 -5.29 3.96 0.67
CA LYS A 47 -5.11 5.08 1.57
C LYS A 47 -4.73 6.35 0.81
N ALA A 48 -5.33 7.46 1.21
CA ALA A 48 -4.99 8.77 0.69
C ALA A 48 -3.71 9.32 1.36
N ILE A 49 -2.78 9.80 0.54
CA ILE A 49 -1.62 10.55 1.00
C ILE A 49 -1.95 12.04 0.90
N ARG A 50 -2.51 12.58 1.98
CA ARG A 50 -2.91 14.00 2.04
C ARG A 50 -1.75 14.95 1.75
N GLU A 51 -0.53 14.57 2.13
CA GLU A 51 0.70 15.36 1.92
C GLU A 51 1.23 15.35 0.48
N LYS A 52 0.65 14.53 -0.41
CA LYS A 52 1.07 14.38 -1.82
C LYS A 52 -0.11 14.65 -2.76
N ASP A 53 -0.67 15.86 -2.73
CA ASP A 53 -1.79 16.27 -3.60
C ASP A 53 -3.04 15.38 -3.47
N ASN A 54 -3.27 14.82 -2.27
CA ASN A 54 -4.37 13.89 -2.01
C ASN A 54 -4.37 12.67 -2.94
N ARG A 55 -3.19 12.23 -3.39
CA ARG A 55 -3.02 11.00 -4.18
C ARG A 55 -3.50 9.81 -3.39
N ILE A 56 -4.30 8.96 -4.03
CA ILE A 56 -4.74 7.69 -3.46
C ILE A 56 -3.79 6.61 -3.98
N LEU A 57 -3.25 5.81 -3.07
CA LEU A 57 -2.47 4.63 -3.42
C LEU A 57 -3.10 3.38 -2.84
N CYS A 58 -2.91 2.27 -3.56
CA CYS A 58 -3.31 0.95 -3.15
C CYS A 58 -2.06 0.12 -2.81
N VAL A 59 -2.09 -0.54 -1.65
CA VAL A 59 -1.17 -1.59 -1.26
C VAL A 59 -1.85 -2.92 -1.52
N VAL A 60 -1.27 -3.72 -2.41
CA VAL A 60 -1.76 -5.07 -2.72
C VAL A 60 -0.96 -6.08 -1.91
N VAL A 61 -1.65 -6.96 -1.19
CA VAL A 61 -1.07 -8.03 -0.36
C VAL A 61 -1.61 -9.37 -0.87
N ASN A 62 -0.69 -10.27 -1.21
CA ASN A 62 -0.97 -11.60 -1.74
C ASN A 62 -0.48 -12.72 -0.82
#